data_AF-A0A7C2PE21-F1
#
_entry.id   AF-A0A7C2PE21-F1
#
_cell.length_a   1.000
_cell.length_b   1.000
_cell.length_c   1.000
_cell.angle_alpha   90.00
_cell.angle_beta   90.00
_cell.angle_gamma   90.00
#
_symmetry.space_group_name_H-M   'P 1'
#
loop_
_entity.id
_entity.type
_entity.pdbx_description
1 polymer ?
#
loop_
_entity_poly.entity_id
_entity_poly.type
_entity_poly.pdbx_seq_one_letter_code
_entity_poly.pdbx_strand_id
1 'polypeptide(L)'
;MTKIKKNSIICLKTRGSMYLNSPFHTFFTDLASEKSSPGGGSVAALTGVQAVSLVLMVGRLTLGKKKYLDVQNQVETMIEKASILKESLLGKMEEDVIIFQEIMDTYKLKASQREERLKKALKKSAYFSLSMMDEGYQILQLAKQIGEIGNKNLISDAAIAVILSISTMEAAAVNVRINLKPLDNHEVTQDIETQMKELFIKAYKLKEESFKVIDLSIQVSHP
;
A
#
# COMPACT_ATOMS: atom_id res chain seq x y z
N MET A 1 35.54 16.15 10.20
CA MET A 1 34.77 15.52 9.11
C MET A 1 33.55 14.84 9.70
N THR A 2 32.44 15.56 9.59
CA THR A 2 31.01 15.18 9.55
C THR A 2 30.52 13.92 10.28
N LYS A 3 29.95 14.15 11.47
CA LYS A 3 29.01 13.23 12.14
C LYS A 3 27.75 13.06 11.29
N ILE A 4 27.46 11.84 10.87
CA ILE A 4 26.19 11.48 10.22
C ILE A 4 25.07 11.62 11.26
N LYS A 5 24.12 12.51 11.00
CA LYS A 5 22.88 12.64 11.77
C LYS A 5 22.07 11.36 11.54
N LYS A 6 21.86 10.58 12.61
CA LYS A 6 20.83 9.54 12.65
C LYS A 6 19.48 10.23 12.44
N ASN A 7 18.89 10.07 11.26
CA ASN A 7 17.50 10.42 11.05
C ASN A 7 16.67 9.55 11.99
N SER A 8 15.93 10.24 12.85
CA SER A 8 14.93 9.72 13.76
C SER A 8 13.89 8.94 12.98
N ILE A 9 14.02 7.62 12.97
CA ILE A 9 12.88 6.72 12.78
C ILE A 9 11.89 7.09 13.88
N ILE A 10 10.76 7.68 13.48
CA ILE A 10 9.64 7.95 14.38
C ILE A 10 9.16 6.58 14.85
N CYS A 11 9.62 6.17 16.03
CA CYS A 11 9.01 5.11 16.81
C CYS A 11 7.62 5.63 17.19
N LEU A 12 6.60 5.25 16.42
CA LEU A 12 5.21 5.41 16.81
C LEU A 12 5.04 4.70 18.16
N LYS A 13 5.02 5.47 19.25
CA LYS A 13 4.60 5.00 20.56
C LYS A 13 3.12 4.62 20.45
N THR A 14 2.83 3.38 20.08
CA THR A 14 1.47 2.84 19.95
C THR A 14 0.84 2.67 21.33
N ARG A 15 0.13 3.69 21.81
CA ARG A 15 -1.00 3.46 22.73
C ARG A 15 -2.21 3.10 21.86
N GLY A 16 -2.63 1.83 21.89
CA GLY A 16 -3.95 1.39 21.39
C GLY A 16 -4.05 0.98 19.91
N SER A 17 -3.04 0.33 19.33
CA SER A 17 -3.23 -0.31 18.02
C SER A 17 -4.09 -1.58 18.15
N MET A 18 -5.19 -1.64 17.39
CA MET A 18 -6.18 -2.72 17.47
C MET A 18 -5.79 -3.96 16.65
N TYR A 19 -5.11 -3.77 15.51
CA TYR A 19 -4.85 -4.81 14.53
C TYR A 19 -3.36 -5.04 14.24
N LEU A 20 -2.44 -4.13 14.58
CA LEU A 20 -1.00 -4.37 14.37
C LEU A 20 -0.42 -5.49 15.25
N ASN A 21 -1.02 -5.73 16.42
CA ASN A 21 -0.57 -6.74 17.38
C ASN A 21 -1.60 -7.87 17.60
N SER A 22 -2.67 -7.90 16.81
CA SER A 22 -3.70 -8.93 16.91
C SER A 22 -3.32 -10.18 16.13
N PRO A 23 -3.62 -11.39 16.64
CA PRO A 23 -3.53 -12.59 15.83
C PRO A 23 -4.37 -12.43 14.56
N PHE A 24 -3.90 -12.96 13.42
CA PHE A 24 -4.67 -12.95 12.17
C PHE A 24 -6.09 -13.48 12.36
N HIS A 25 -6.27 -14.47 13.24
CA HIS A 25 -7.59 -14.97 13.61
C HIS A 25 -8.52 -13.85 14.08
N THR A 26 -8.08 -12.96 14.96
CA THR A 26 -8.90 -11.84 15.45
C THR A 26 -9.22 -10.85 14.34
N PHE A 27 -8.22 -10.47 13.53
CA PHE A 27 -8.45 -9.57 12.39
C PHE A 27 -9.49 -10.13 11.42
N PHE A 28 -9.35 -11.39 11.02
CA PHE A 28 -10.28 -12.02 10.06
C PHE A 28 -11.64 -12.36 10.68
N THR A 29 -11.70 -12.67 11.98
CA THR A 29 -12.97 -12.81 12.71
C THR A 29 -13.73 -11.50 12.71
N ASP A 30 -13.06 -10.39 13.01
CA ASP A 30 -13.68 -9.06 13.02
C ASP A 30 -14.09 -8.62 11.60
N LEU A 31 -13.23 -8.83 10.60
CA LEU A 31 -13.52 -8.54 9.19
C LEU A 31 -14.76 -9.30 8.68
N ALA A 32 -14.95 -10.54 9.13
CA ALA A 32 -16.08 -11.39 8.76
C ALA A 32 -17.32 -11.20 9.66
N SER A 33 -17.30 -10.22 10.56
CA SER A 33 -18.40 -9.96 11.51
C SER A 33 -19.30 -8.80 11.05
N GLU A 34 -20.30 -8.46 11.87
CA GLU A 34 -21.15 -7.29 11.67
C GLU A 34 -20.49 -5.96 12.07
N LYS A 35 -19.24 -5.99 12.54
CA LYS A 35 -18.48 -4.77 12.86
C LYS A 35 -18.21 -3.96 11.60
N SER A 36 -18.21 -2.63 11.76
CA SER A 36 -17.87 -1.71 10.67
C SER A 36 -16.36 -1.61 10.38
N SER A 37 -15.53 -2.28 11.17
CA SER A 37 -14.06 -2.27 11.04
C SER A 37 -13.48 -3.58 11.60
N PRO A 38 -12.37 -4.10 11.03
CA PRO A 38 -11.62 -3.56 9.89
C PRO A 38 -12.43 -3.68 8.58
N GLY A 39 -12.18 -2.76 7.64
CA GLY A 39 -12.90 -2.69 6.37
C GLY A 39 -12.02 -2.96 5.15
N GLY A 40 -12.57 -2.68 3.96
CA GLY A 40 -11.85 -2.86 2.70
C GLY A 40 -10.57 -2.01 2.58
N GLY A 41 -10.50 -0.85 3.24
CA GLY A 41 -9.28 -0.03 3.29
C GLY A 41 -8.16 -0.68 4.11
N SER A 42 -8.48 -1.18 5.31
CA SER A 42 -7.56 -1.99 6.11
C SER A 42 -7.05 -3.23 5.34
N VAL A 43 -7.92 -3.88 4.55
CA VAL A 43 -7.52 -5.02 3.70
C VAL A 43 -6.60 -4.58 2.56
N ALA A 44 -6.88 -3.46 1.88
CA ALA A 44 -6.01 -2.92 0.83
C ALA A 44 -4.60 -2.63 1.36
N ALA A 45 -4.51 -2.01 2.54
CA ALA A 45 -3.25 -1.75 3.23
C ALA A 45 -2.52 -3.06 3.59
N LEU A 46 -3.23 -4.05 4.15
CA LEU A 46 -2.67 -5.37 4.47
C LEU A 46 -2.11 -6.08 3.22
N THR A 47 -2.80 -6.01 2.08
CA THR A 47 -2.31 -6.54 0.80
C THR A 47 -0.99 -5.87 0.40
N GLY A 48 -0.86 -4.56 0.63
CA GLY A 48 0.40 -3.83 0.39
C GLY A 48 1.52 -4.28 1.33
N VAL A 49 1.20 -4.49 2.61
CA VAL A 49 2.14 -5.04 3.61
C VAL A 49 2.66 -6.41 3.16
N GLN A 50 1.80 -7.28 2.63
CA GLN A 50 2.21 -8.59 2.09
C GLN A 50 3.16 -8.42 0.91
N ALA A 51 2.80 -7.56 -0.06
CA ALA A 51 3.62 -7.29 -1.25
C ALA A 51 5.03 -6.81 -0.88
N VAL A 52 5.13 -5.77 -0.04
CA VAL A 52 6.42 -5.20 0.36
C VAL A 52 7.23 -6.12 1.27
N SER A 53 6.57 -6.98 2.05
CA SER A 53 7.24 -7.99 2.88
C SER A 53 7.95 -9.04 2.02
N LEU A 54 7.37 -9.43 0.87
CA LEU A 54 8.04 -10.29 -0.09
C LEU A 54 9.27 -9.60 -0.70
N VAL A 55 9.16 -8.32 -1.08
CA VAL A 55 10.31 -7.52 -1.56
C VAL A 55 11.44 -7.50 -0.51
N LEU A 56 11.10 -7.25 0.76
CA LEU A 56 12.05 -7.26 1.87
C LEU A 56 12.70 -8.63 2.06
N MET A 57 11.92 -9.71 1.97
CA MET A 57 12.44 -11.07 2.08
C MET A 57 13.44 -11.38 0.97
N VAL A 58 13.09 -11.09 -0.30
CA VAL A 58 13.99 -11.30 -1.44
C VAL A 58 15.27 -10.49 -1.26
N GLY A 59 15.16 -9.20 -0.90
CA GLY A 59 16.32 -8.34 -0.64
C GLY A 59 17.24 -8.90 0.44
N ARG A 60 16.68 -9.25 1.61
CA ARG A 60 17.45 -9.79 2.75
C ARG A 60 18.12 -11.12 2.41
N LEU A 61 17.47 -11.98 1.62
CA LEU A 61 18.05 -13.26 1.17
C LEU A 61 19.02 -13.12 -0.01
N THR A 62 19.14 -11.92 -0.59
CA THR A 62 20.14 -11.57 -1.61
C THR A 62 21.43 -11.04 -0.96
N LEU A 63 21.33 -10.30 0.15
CA LEU A 63 22.49 -9.75 0.86
C LEU A 63 23.45 -10.84 1.38
N GLY A 64 24.74 -10.53 1.40
CA GLY A 64 25.82 -11.38 1.91
C GLY A 64 26.13 -12.62 1.06
N LYS A 65 25.41 -12.84 -0.04
CA LYS A 65 25.64 -13.97 -0.95
C LYS A 65 26.74 -13.65 -1.95
N LYS A 66 27.74 -14.53 -2.06
CA LYS A 66 28.87 -14.40 -3.00
C LYS A 66 28.44 -14.15 -4.45
N LYS A 67 27.31 -14.72 -4.89
CA LYS A 67 26.77 -14.56 -6.25
C LYS A 67 26.23 -13.15 -6.54
N TYR A 68 25.94 -12.35 -5.51
CA TYR A 68 25.25 -11.06 -5.64
C TYR A 68 26.09 -9.89 -5.10
N LEU A 69 27.41 -10.01 -5.07
CA LEU A 69 28.31 -8.99 -4.52
C LEU A 69 28.20 -7.65 -5.25
N ASP A 70 27.93 -7.67 -6.55
CA ASP A 70 27.87 -6.45 -7.37
C ASP A 70 26.63 -5.59 -7.12
N VAL A 71 25.62 -6.14 -6.43
CA VAL A 71 24.31 -5.46 -6.22
C VAL A 71 24.02 -5.13 -4.75
N GLN A 72 24.98 -5.35 -3.84
CA GLN A 72 24.75 -5.21 -2.38
C GLN A 72 24.22 -3.83 -1.99
N ASN A 73 24.90 -2.75 -2.39
CA ASN A 73 24.48 -1.37 -2.06
C ASN A 73 23.10 -1.03 -2.62
N GLN A 74 22.79 -1.53 -3.82
CA GLN A 74 21.50 -1.31 -4.46
C GLN A 74 20.39 -2.01 -3.67
N VAL A 75 20.62 -3.27 -3.27
CA VAL A 75 19.67 -4.05 -2.46
C VAL A 75 19.48 -3.46 -1.07
N GLU A 76 20.53 -2.95 -0.42
CA GLU A 76 20.42 -2.24 0.87
C GLU A 76 19.50 -1.03 0.76
N THR A 77 19.71 -0.18 -0.25
CA THR A 77 18.85 0.99 -0.51
C THR A 77 17.39 0.59 -0.74
N MET A 78 17.15 -0.53 -1.43
CA MET A 78 15.80 -1.05 -1.65
C MET A 78 15.15 -1.53 -0.35
N ILE A 79 15.90 -2.20 0.52
CA ILE A 79 15.41 -2.66 1.82
C ILE A 79 15.01 -1.48 2.71
N GLU A 80 15.77 -0.37 2.69
CA GLU A 80 15.42 0.84 3.44
C GLU A 80 14.09 1.43 2.96
N LYS A 81 13.93 1.62 1.63
CA LYS A 81 12.68 2.12 1.04
C LYS A 81 11.50 1.18 1.32
N ALA A 82 11.68 -0.12 1.12
CA ALA A 82 10.65 -1.12 1.38
C ALA A 82 10.26 -1.17 2.87
N SER A 83 11.22 -0.97 3.79
CA SER A 83 10.92 -0.93 5.23
C SER A 83 10.06 0.27 5.60
N ILE A 84 10.31 1.44 5.01
CA ILE A 84 9.49 2.65 5.21
C ILE A 84 8.06 2.41 4.70
N LEU A 85 7.91 1.86 3.49
CA LEU A 85 6.60 1.54 2.90
C LEU A 85 5.82 0.54 3.77
N LYS A 86 6.49 -0.49 4.28
CA LYS A 86 5.88 -1.48 5.17
C LYS A 86 5.32 -0.84 6.44
N GLU A 87 6.10 -0.01 7.12
CA GLU A 87 5.64 0.68 8.34
C GLU A 87 4.51 1.68 8.04
N SER A 88 4.58 2.38 6.90
CA SER A 88 3.50 3.27 6.45
C SER A 88 2.19 2.51 6.27
N LEU A 89 2.20 1.42 5.49
CA LEU A 89 1.01 0.61 5.21
C LEU A 89 0.44 -0.07 6.46
N LEU A 90 1.30 -0.53 7.37
CA LEU A 90 0.85 -0.99 8.69
C LEU A 90 0.09 0.14 9.40
N GLY A 91 0.66 1.35 9.48
CA GLY A 91 -0.03 2.51 10.04
C GLY A 91 -1.39 2.80 9.36
N LYS A 92 -1.45 2.65 8.04
CA LYS A 92 -2.69 2.86 7.26
C LYS A 92 -3.79 1.85 7.57
N MET A 93 -3.46 0.63 8.00
CA MET A 93 -4.49 -0.33 8.44
C MET A 93 -5.33 0.23 9.60
N GLU A 94 -4.69 0.94 10.53
CA GLU A 94 -5.34 1.57 11.68
C GLU A 94 -5.94 2.94 11.32
N GLU A 95 -5.24 3.72 10.50
CA GLU A 95 -5.71 5.04 10.07
C GLU A 95 -7.01 4.95 9.26
N ASP A 96 -7.21 3.88 8.48
CA ASP A 96 -8.47 3.60 7.78
C ASP A 96 -9.66 3.52 8.75
N VAL A 97 -9.49 2.82 9.88
CA VAL A 97 -10.52 2.69 10.92
C VAL A 97 -10.87 4.06 11.50
N ILE A 98 -9.85 4.89 11.77
CA ILE A 98 -10.03 6.24 12.32
C ILE A 98 -10.76 7.14 11.31
N ILE A 99 -10.32 7.14 10.04
CA ILE A 99 -10.93 7.96 8.98
C ILE A 99 -12.38 7.52 8.73
N PHE A 100 -12.65 6.22 8.73
CA PHE A 100 -14.00 5.70 8.59
C PHE A 100 -14.89 6.15 9.76
N GLN A 101 -14.38 6.07 10.99
CA GLN A 101 -15.12 6.55 12.16
C GLN A 101 -15.41 8.06 12.09
N GLU A 102 -14.46 8.87 11.62
CA GLU A 102 -14.67 10.30 11.39
C GLU A 102 -15.83 10.56 10.41
N ILE A 103 -15.92 9.80 9.31
CA ILE A 103 -17.05 9.87 8.37
C ILE A 103 -18.35 9.51 9.10
N MET A 104 -18.37 8.40 9.83
CA MET A 104 -19.56 7.94 10.55
C MET A 104 -20.05 8.94 11.60
N ASP A 105 -19.14 9.62 12.29
CA ASP A 105 -19.48 10.63 13.28
C ASP A 105 -20.11 11.87 12.65
N THR A 106 -19.84 12.17 11.38
CA THR A 106 -20.51 13.28 10.68
C THR A 106 -22.01 13.04 10.51
N TYR A 107 -22.45 11.79 10.36
CA TYR A 107 -23.88 11.45 10.23
C TYR A 107 -24.67 11.65 11.53
N LYS A 108 -23.99 11.70 12.68
CA LYS A 108 -24.60 11.99 13.99
C LYS A 108 -24.89 13.49 14.19
N LEU A 109 -24.35 14.35 13.34
CA LEU A 109 -24.51 15.80 13.43
C LEU A 109 -25.88 16.27 12.92
N LYS A 110 -26.30 17.45 13.40
CA LYS A 110 -27.44 18.21 12.87
C LYS A 110 -27.19 18.54 11.39
N ALA A 111 -28.26 18.56 10.59
CA ALA A 111 -28.18 18.79 9.14
C ALA A 111 -27.37 20.04 8.76
N SER A 112 -27.55 21.14 9.50
CA SER A 112 -26.84 22.41 9.27
C SER A 112 -25.32 22.35 9.44
N GLN A 113 -24.79 21.33 10.12
CA GLN A 113 -23.35 21.13 10.34
C GLN A 113 -22.79 19.91 9.61
N ARG A 114 -23.66 19.06 9.06
CA ARG A 114 -23.30 17.77 8.48
C ARG A 114 -22.61 17.93 7.14
N GLU A 115 -23.15 18.76 6.26
CA GLU A 115 -22.74 18.81 4.85
C GLU A 115 -21.25 19.14 4.68
N GLU A 116 -20.79 20.24 5.28
CA GLU A 116 -19.40 20.68 5.17
C GLU A 116 -18.42 19.68 5.80
N ARG A 117 -18.76 19.15 6.98
CA ARG A 117 -17.92 18.18 7.69
C ARG A 117 -17.83 16.84 6.97
N LEU A 118 -18.95 16.35 6.44
CA LEU A 118 -18.97 15.12 5.64
C LEU A 118 -18.14 15.30 4.37
N LYS A 119 -18.29 16.43 3.66
CA LYS A 119 -17.46 16.75 2.48
C LYS A 119 -15.97 16.73 2.82
N LYS A 120 -15.57 17.32 3.95
CA LYS A 120 -14.17 17.32 4.41
C LYS A 120 -13.67 15.91 4.73
N ALA A 121 -14.47 15.10 5.44
CA ALA A 121 -14.11 13.74 5.80
C ALA A 121 -13.97 12.82 4.58
N LEU A 122 -14.89 12.92 3.61
CA LEU A 122 -14.83 12.17 2.36
C LEU A 122 -13.61 12.53 1.52
N LYS A 123 -13.28 13.83 1.41
CA LYS A 123 -12.04 14.28 0.72
C LYS A 123 -10.79 13.69 1.38
N LYS A 124 -10.72 13.74 2.73
CA LYS A 124 -9.62 13.14 3.48
C LYS A 124 -9.49 11.64 3.17
N SER A 125 -10.61 10.91 3.17
CA SER A 125 -10.63 9.47 2.89
C SER A 125 -10.24 9.13 1.43
N ALA A 126 -10.66 9.96 0.46
CA ALA A 126 -10.26 9.82 -0.92
C ALA A 126 -8.74 10.02 -1.12
N TYR A 127 -8.16 11.09 -0.56
CA TYR A 127 -6.71 11.31 -0.61
C TYR A 127 -5.91 10.24 0.15
N PHE A 128 -6.42 9.79 1.30
CA PHE A 128 -5.84 8.67 2.03
C PHE A 128 -5.77 7.40 1.17
N SER A 129 -6.87 7.06 0.49
CA SER A 129 -6.91 5.91 -0.41
C SER A 129 -6.00 6.10 -1.64
N LEU A 130 -5.93 7.30 -2.20
CA LEU A 130 -4.99 7.61 -3.29
C LEU A 130 -3.53 7.43 -2.85
N SER A 131 -3.18 7.81 -1.62
CA SER A 131 -1.82 7.59 -1.10
C SER A 131 -1.46 6.10 -1.00
N MET A 132 -2.42 5.21 -0.71
CA MET A 132 -2.19 3.76 -0.75
C MET A 132 -1.94 3.26 -2.18
N MET A 133 -2.57 3.86 -3.19
CA MET A 133 -2.28 3.54 -4.60
C MET A 133 -0.86 3.93 -4.99
N ASP A 134 -0.39 5.10 -4.56
CA ASP A 134 0.98 5.54 -4.80
C ASP A 134 1.99 4.60 -4.12
N GLU A 135 1.75 4.23 -2.86
CA GLU A 135 2.59 3.25 -2.16
C GLU A 135 2.59 1.88 -2.86
N GLY A 136 1.44 1.41 -3.35
CA GLY A 136 1.34 0.20 -4.18
C GLY A 136 2.20 0.29 -5.44
N TYR A 137 2.21 1.44 -6.12
CA TYR A 137 3.07 1.66 -7.28
C TYR A 137 4.56 1.69 -6.91
N GLN A 138 4.93 2.30 -5.79
CA GLN A 138 6.31 2.26 -5.29
C GLN A 138 6.77 0.83 -4.97
N ILE A 139 5.90 0.00 -4.38
CA ILE A 139 6.20 -1.42 -4.14
C ILE A 139 6.38 -2.16 -5.46
N LEU A 140 5.53 -1.90 -6.47
CA LEU A 140 5.67 -2.51 -7.80
C LEU A 140 7.03 -2.21 -8.43
N GLN A 141 7.53 -0.97 -8.31
CA GLN A 141 8.87 -0.59 -8.77
C GLN A 141 9.96 -1.40 -8.07
N LEU A 142 9.87 -1.54 -6.74
CA LEU A 142 10.84 -2.32 -5.97
C LEU A 142 10.74 -3.82 -6.28
N ALA A 143 9.53 -4.34 -6.48
CA ALA A 143 9.27 -5.74 -6.83
C ALA A 143 9.85 -6.10 -8.19
N LYS A 144 9.66 -5.24 -9.21
CA LYS A 144 10.32 -5.38 -10.50
C LYS A 144 11.82 -5.46 -10.32
N GLN A 145 12.40 -4.40 -9.73
CA GLN A 145 13.85 -4.24 -9.60
C GLN A 145 14.48 -5.42 -8.85
N ILE A 146 13.85 -5.91 -7.77
CA ILE A 146 14.41 -7.02 -6.99
C ILE A 146 14.29 -8.35 -7.74
N GLY A 147 13.29 -8.52 -8.61
CA GLY A 147 13.23 -9.66 -9.52
C GLY A 147 14.38 -9.69 -10.54
N GLU A 148 14.85 -8.51 -10.98
CA GLU A 148 15.94 -8.42 -11.96
C GLU A 148 17.30 -8.72 -11.33
N ILE A 149 17.59 -8.12 -10.18
CA ILE A 149 18.94 -8.15 -9.57
C ILE A 149 19.07 -9.09 -8.38
N GLY A 150 17.95 -9.49 -7.79
CA GLY A 150 17.90 -10.25 -6.54
C GLY A 150 18.14 -11.74 -6.71
N ASN A 151 17.93 -12.46 -5.61
CA ASN A 151 18.11 -13.89 -5.57
C ASN A 151 17.18 -14.62 -6.55
N LYS A 152 17.76 -15.22 -7.60
CA LYS A 152 17.02 -15.94 -8.66
C LYS A 152 16.20 -17.13 -8.16
N ASN A 153 16.53 -17.68 -6.99
CA ASN A 153 15.73 -18.75 -6.38
C ASN A 153 14.41 -18.26 -5.77
N LEU A 154 14.20 -16.93 -5.69
CA LEU A 154 13.02 -16.28 -5.10
C LEU A 154 12.27 -15.45 -6.14
N ILE A 155 12.42 -15.80 -7.42
CA ILE A 155 11.79 -15.09 -8.54
C ILE A 155 10.26 -15.16 -8.46
N SER A 156 9.71 -16.27 -7.94
CA SER A 156 8.28 -16.42 -7.66
C SER A 156 7.79 -15.44 -6.59
N ASP A 157 8.58 -15.17 -5.54
CA ASP A 157 8.22 -14.21 -4.50
C ASP A 157 8.18 -12.78 -5.03
N ALA A 158 9.14 -12.42 -5.89
CA ALA A 158 9.14 -11.12 -6.57
C ALA A 158 7.92 -10.97 -7.50
N ALA A 159 7.53 -12.04 -8.20
CA ALA A 159 6.35 -12.02 -9.06
C ALA A 159 5.04 -11.89 -8.28
N ILE A 160 4.91 -12.60 -7.15
CA ILE A 160 3.76 -12.46 -6.26
C ILE A 160 3.71 -11.02 -5.71
N ALA A 161 4.86 -10.43 -5.37
CA ALA A 161 4.92 -9.03 -4.94
C ALA A 161 4.42 -8.07 -6.03
N VAL A 162 4.76 -8.30 -7.32
CA VAL A 162 4.23 -7.54 -8.45
C VAL A 162 2.70 -7.64 -8.54
N ILE A 163 2.14 -8.84 -8.40
CA ILE A 163 0.68 -9.07 -8.43
C ILE A 163 0.00 -8.34 -7.27
N LEU A 164 0.48 -8.56 -6.05
CA LEU A 164 -0.11 -7.98 -4.86
C LEU A 164 0.00 -6.45 -4.86
N SER A 165 1.07 -5.88 -5.42
CA SER A 165 1.21 -4.42 -5.59
C SER A 165 0.08 -3.84 -6.45
N ILE A 166 -0.26 -4.51 -7.56
CA ILE A 166 -1.40 -4.12 -8.40
C ILE A 166 -2.72 -4.31 -7.66
N SER A 167 -2.90 -5.41 -6.93
CA SER A 167 -4.10 -5.64 -6.12
C SER A 167 -4.27 -4.58 -5.03
N THR A 168 -3.19 -4.11 -4.39
CA THR A 168 -3.23 -2.97 -3.46
C THR A 168 -3.75 -1.72 -4.14
N MET A 169 -3.25 -1.39 -5.34
CA MET A 169 -3.70 -0.22 -6.09
C MET A 169 -5.17 -0.34 -6.51
N GLU A 170 -5.59 -1.50 -7.02
CA GLU A 170 -6.97 -1.77 -7.43
C GLU A 170 -7.93 -1.69 -6.24
N ALA A 171 -7.58 -2.31 -5.10
CA ALA A 171 -8.40 -2.27 -3.89
C ALA A 171 -8.51 -0.84 -3.33
N ALA A 172 -7.40 -0.11 -3.25
CA ALA A 172 -7.41 1.29 -2.81
C ALA A 172 -8.23 2.19 -3.76
N ALA A 173 -8.15 1.96 -5.07
CA ALA A 173 -8.94 2.68 -6.06
C ALA A 173 -10.46 2.50 -5.90
N VAL A 174 -10.92 1.33 -5.43
CA VAL A 174 -12.33 1.13 -5.08
C VAL A 174 -12.75 2.10 -3.96
N ASN A 175 -11.93 2.20 -2.91
CA ASN A 175 -12.20 3.11 -1.78
C ASN A 175 -12.13 4.59 -2.20
N VAL A 176 -11.21 4.97 -3.10
CA VAL A 176 -11.20 6.33 -3.67
C VAL A 176 -12.55 6.63 -4.33
N ARG A 177 -12.99 5.79 -5.27
CA ARG A 177 -14.22 6.01 -6.04
C ARG A 177 -15.47 6.07 -5.16
N ILE A 178 -15.57 5.19 -4.16
CA ILE A 178 -16.69 5.19 -3.21
C ILE A 178 -16.76 6.52 -2.45
N ASN A 179 -15.61 7.04 -2.00
CA ASN A 179 -15.56 8.29 -1.24
C ASN A 179 -15.71 9.55 -2.12
N LEU A 180 -15.38 9.46 -3.42
CA LEU A 180 -15.60 10.55 -4.37
C LEU A 180 -17.04 10.65 -4.85
N LYS A 181 -17.79 9.55 -4.91
CA LYS A 181 -19.17 9.54 -5.43
C LYS A 181 -20.10 10.59 -4.79
N PRO A 182 -20.07 10.87 -3.46
CA PRO A 182 -20.90 11.91 -2.87
C PRO A 182 -20.37 13.35 -3.08
N LEU A 183 -19.17 13.50 -3.65
CA LEU A 183 -18.48 14.77 -3.92
C LEU A 183 -18.62 15.20 -5.39
N ASP A 184 -19.62 14.69 -6.10
CA ASP A 184 -19.77 14.85 -7.55
C ASP A 184 -19.72 16.33 -8.00
N ASN A 185 -19.12 16.60 -9.16
CA ASN A 185 -18.84 17.94 -9.71
C ASN A 185 -17.90 18.85 -8.90
N HIS A 186 -17.06 18.30 -8.02
CA HIS A 186 -16.02 19.05 -7.31
C HIS A 186 -14.66 18.96 -8.04
N GLU A 187 -13.89 20.05 -8.10
CA GLU A 187 -12.55 20.12 -8.71
C GLU A 187 -11.60 19.01 -8.20
N VAL A 188 -11.56 18.80 -6.87
CA VAL A 188 -10.88 17.66 -6.20
C VAL A 188 -11.19 16.28 -6.81
N THR A 189 -12.42 16.04 -7.28
CA THR A 189 -12.78 14.75 -7.88
C THR A 189 -12.02 14.54 -9.19
N GLN A 190 -11.92 15.58 -10.03
CA GLN A 190 -11.21 15.52 -11.31
C GLN A 190 -9.69 15.36 -11.11
N ASP A 191 -9.12 16.07 -10.13
CA ASP A 191 -7.70 15.95 -9.76
C ASP A 191 -7.36 14.51 -9.34
N ILE A 192 -8.11 13.96 -8.37
CA ILE A 192 -7.88 12.60 -7.87
C ILE A 192 -8.08 11.56 -8.98
N GLU A 193 -9.13 11.67 -9.79
CA GLU A 193 -9.35 10.74 -10.91
C GLU A 193 -8.21 10.78 -11.95
N THR A 194 -7.65 11.95 -12.22
CA THR A 194 -6.52 12.11 -13.13
C THR A 194 -5.29 11.41 -12.57
N GLN A 195 -4.96 11.65 -11.30
CA GLN A 195 -3.85 10.98 -10.62
C GLN A 195 -4.01 9.45 -10.60
N MET A 196 -5.23 8.94 -10.33
CA MET A 196 -5.51 7.51 -10.38
C MET A 196 -5.27 6.92 -11.77
N LYS A 197 -5.75 7.58 -12.82
CA LYS A 197 -5.57 7.12 -14.22
C LYS A 197 -4.09 7.07 -14.58
N GLU A 198 -3.33 8.11 -14.26
CA GLU A 198 -1.89 8.14 -14.51
C GLU A 198 -1.13 7.04 -13.76
N LEU A 199 -1.46 6.81 -12.48
CA LEU A 199 -0.86 5.74 -11.69
C LEU A 199 -1.13 4.37 -12.31
N PHE A 200 -2.37 4.08 -12.73
CA PHE A 200 -2.68 2.80 -13.37
C PHE A 200 -1.99 2.61 -14.71
N ILE A 201 -1.92 3.64 -15.56
CA ILE A 201 -1.19 3.56 -16.84
C ILE A 201 0.27 3.18 -16.59
N LYS A 202 0.92 3.85 -15.65
CA LYS A 202 2.31 3.56 -15.27
C LYS A 202 2.44 2.15 -14.67
N ALA A 203 1.53 1.77 -13.80
CA ALA A 203 1.57 0.50 -13.09
C ALA A 203 1.36 -0.72 -13.99
N TYR A 204 0.36 -0.72 -14.88
CA TYR A 204 0.13 -1.86 -15.77
C TYR A 204 1.27 -2.02 -16.79
N LYS A 205 1.80 -0.92 -17.31
CA LYS A 205 3.01 -0.98 -18.14
C LYS A 205 4.19 -1.60 -17.38
N LEU A 206 4.41 -1.16 -16.14
CA LEU A 206 5.51 -1.66 -15.31
C LEU A 206 5.30 -3.13 -14.91
N LYS A 207 4.06 -3.56 -14.69
CA LYS A 207 3.68 -4.95 -14.44
C LYS A 207 4.08 -5.85 -15.62
N GLU A 208 3.71 -5.46 -16.84
CA GLU A 208 4.08 -6.19 -18.06
C GLU A 208 5.59 -6.29 -18.23
N GLU A 209 6.31 -5.18 -18.02
CA GLU A 209 7.77 -5.16 -18.04
C GLU A 209 8.37 -6.09 -16.97
N SER A 210 7.76 -6.14 -15.79
CA SER A 210 8.22 -7.01 -14.69
C SER A 210 8.14 -8.48 -15.07
N PHE A 211 7.04 -8.93 -15.67
CA PHE A 211 6.88 -10.33 -16.10
C PHE A 211 7.74 -10.72 -17.31
N LYS A 212 8.24 -9.77 -18.09
CA LYS A 212 9.25 -10.05 -19.13
C LYS A 212 10.63 -10.34 -18.53
N VAL A 213 10.96 -9.73 -17.40
CA VAL A 213 12.27 -9.89 -16.74
C VAL A 213 12.27 -11.03 -15.73
N ILE A 214 11.16 -11.18 -15.01
CA ILE A 214 10.85 -12.31 -14.16
C ILE A 214 10.40 -13.42 -15.10
N ASP A 215 11.35 -14.15 -15.71
CA ASP A 215 11.09 -15.25 -16.66
C ASP A 215 10.28 -16.36 -15.98
N LEU A 216 8.98 -16.13 -15.95
CA LEU A 216 7.98 -17.08 -15.59
C LEU A 216 7.36 -17.51 -16.90
N SER A 217 7.53 -18.77 -17.25
CA SER A 217 6.64 -19.50 -18.16
C SER A 217 5.15 -19.47 -17.71
N ILE A 218 4.83 -18.74 -16.64
CA ILE A 218 3.49 -18.43 -16.15
C ILE A 218 2.97 -17.22 -16.94
N GLN A 219 2.40 -17.47 -18.11
CA GLN A 219 1.51 -16.49 -18.73
C GLN A 219 0.23 -16.40 -17.89
N VAL A 220 0.14 -15.40 -17.01
CA VAL A 220 -1.15 -15.02 -16.43
C VAL A 220 -1.85 -14.16 -17.49
N SER A 221 -2.56 -14.82 -18.40
CA SER A 221 -3.45 -14.15 -19.35
C SER A 221 -4.58 -13.46 -18.59
N HIS A 222 -4.66 -12.14 -18.67
CA HIS A 222 -5.80 -11.37 -18.20
C HIS A 222 -6.89 -11.34 -19.29
N PRO A 223 -8.19 -11.47 -18.94
CA PRO A 223 -9.29 -11.31 -19.89
C PRO A 223 -9.42 -9.88 -20.42
#